data_AF-A0AAJ8W7D8-F1
#
_entry.id   AF-A0AAJ8W7D8-F1
#
_cell.length_a   1.000
_cell.length_b   1.000
_cell.length_c   1.000
_cell.angle_alpha   90.00
_cell.angle_beta   90.00
_cell.angle_gamma   90.00
#
_symmetry.space_group_name_H-M   'P 1'
#
loop_
_entity.id
_entity.type
_entity.pdbx_description
1 polymer ?
#
loop_
_entity_poly.entity_id
_entity_poly.type
_entity_poly.pdbx_seq_one_letter_code
_entity_poly.pdbx_strand_id
1 'polypeptide(L)'
;MLLKAQVLLWLLVATAWGRDFQGGNTIDWGTQNVGQGDVHIHSGALWSIINNAASDFHGNIQVDSNAGLYVSSVNPNIALSATLYDTIYEFVNNGVVSFNAIKGAPGYAFNIIGNMFENNGDLFYSASGEGSVVSTIKTPDFHNTGSLNFYQKMKSDSYVLLGADAKTFINNGQICFTNQTGINLSVSWEPVVSPLKVNHRSICKTQLCKSQKTKFFTCPMVKLQYWSLDQSTILKLSTSEILESTRMVLQTRLD
;
A
#
# COMPACT_ATOMS: atom_id res chain seq x y z
N MET A 1 -22.26 39.19 -18.31
CA MET A 1 -22.81 38.11 -17.44
C MET A 1 -22.64 36.73 -18.07
N LEU A 2 -22.90 36.55 -19.37
CA LEU A 2 -22.80 35.27 -20.08
C LEU A 2 -21.42 34.59 -20.01
N LEU A 3 -20.32 35.36 -20.11
CA LEU A 3 -18.95 34.84 -20.05
C LEU A 3 -18.58 34.28 -18.65
N LYS A 4 -19.06 34.90 -17.57
CA LYS A 4 -18.83 34.42 -16.20
C LYS A 4 -19.59 33.12 -15.92
N ALA A 5 -20.81 32.99 -16.45
CA ALA A 5 -21.60 31.77 -16.37
C ALA A 5 -20.96 30.64 -17.19
N GLN A 6 -20.38 30.93 -18.36
CA GLN A 6 -19.64 29.96 -19.17
C GLN A 6 -18.35 29.49 -18.47
N VAL A 7 -17.56 30.39 -17.89
CA VAL A 7 -16.34 30.00 -17.14
C VAL A 7 -16.69 29.14 -15.92
N LEU A 8 -17.75 29.48 -15.18
CA LEU A 8 -18.26 28.63 -14.09
C LEU A 8 -18.75 27.27 -14.58
N LEU A 9 -19.43 27.21 -15.73
CA LEU A 9 -19.89 25.96 -16.34
C LEU A 9 -18.71 25.10 -16.83
N TRP A 10 -17.65 25.71 -17.39
CA TRP A 10 -16.42 25.00 -17.77
C TRP A 10 -15.62 24.51 -16.55
N LEU A 11 -15.62 25.28 -15.45
CA LEU A 11 -15.05 24.85 -14.17
C LEU A 11 -15.84 23.69 -13.54
N LEU A 12 -17.17 23.67 -13.67
CA LEU A 12 -18.02 22.56 -13.21
C LEU A 12 -17.93 21.31 -14.10
N VAL A 13 -17.55 21.46 -15.37
CA VAL A 13 -17.33 20.33 -16.30
C VAL A 13 -15.93 19.70 -16.11
N ALA A 14 -14.98 20.44 -15.55
CA ALA A 14 -13.63 19.91 -15.25
C ALA A 14 -13.57 18.99 -14.02
N THR A 15 -14.66 18.82 -13.26
CA THR A 15 -14.66 18.13 -11.95
C THR A 15 -15.32 16.75 -11.97
N ALA A 16 -14.94 15.83 -12.86
CA ALA A 16 -15.65 14.55 -12.92
C ALA A 16 -14.81 13.29 -13.15
N TRP A 17 -13.48 13.35 -13.06
CA TRP A 17 -12.66 12.13 -13.24
C TRP A 17 -12.09 11.59 -11.93
N GLY A 18 -12.06 12.38 -10.86
CA GLY A 18 -11.66 11.92 -9.52
C GLY A 18 -12.74 11.09 -8.83
N ARG A 19 -12.32 10.26 -7.87
CA ARG A 19 -13.21 9.51 -6.98
C ARG A 19 -13.12 10.10 -5.58
N ASP A 20 -14.21 10.68 -5.12
CA ASP A 20 -14.31 11.29 -3.80
C ASP A 20 -15.34 10.55 -2.94
N PHE A 21 -14.92 10.03 -1.79
CA PHE A 21 -15.74 9.23 -0.88
C PHE A 21 -15.88 9.93 0.47
N GLN A 22 -17.05 10.50 0.74
CA GLN A 22 -17.30 11.34 1.92
C GLN A 22 -17.90 10.59 3.12
N GLY A 23 -18.23 9.31 2.99
CA GLY A 23 -18.71 8.48 4.11
C GLY A 23 -19.30 7.14 3.67
N GLY A 24 -19.45 6.22 4.62
CA GLY A 24 -20.05 4.92 4.39
C GLY A 24 -19.16 3.97 3.58
N ASN A 25 -19.75 2.89 3.09
CA ASN A 25 -19.00 1.81 2.45
C ASN A 25 -19.38 1.69 0.98
N THR A 26 -18.39 1.86 0.11
CA THR A 26 -18.54 1.66 -1.33
C THR A 26 -17.84 0.38 -1.75
N ILE A 27 -18.53 -0.48 -2.48
CA ILE A 27 -18.00 -1.76 -2.97
C ILE A 27 -18.14 -1.78 -4.49
N ASP A 28 -17.00 -1.79 -5.16
CA ASP A 28 -16.90 -1.99 -6.60
C ASP A 28 -16.33 -3.36 -6.93
N TRP A 29 -16.64 -3.85 -8.14
CA TRP A 29 -16.20 -5.14 -8.64
C TRP A 29 -15.46 -5.00 -9.96
N GLY A 30 -14.42 -5.81 -10.13
CA GLY A 30 -13.62 -5.83 -11.34
C GLY A 30 -12.67 -4.64 -11.46
N THR A 31 -12.12 -4.48 -12.66
CA THR A 31 -11.25 -3.36 -13.06
C THR A 31 -11.96 -2.02 -12.87
N GLN A 32 -11.31 -1.10 -12.17
CA GLN A 32 -11.77 0.28 -12.05
C GLN A 32 -10.94 1.18 -12.96
N ASN A 33 -11.63 1.98 -13.78
CA ASN A 33 -11.01 3.07 -14.50
C ASN A 33 -11.21 4.36 -13.70
N VAL A 34 -10.14 4.80 -13.04
CA VAL A 34 -10.13 6.03 -12.22
C VAL A 34 -9.68 7.25 -13.05
N GLY A 35 -9.49 7.07 -14.38
CA GLY A 35 -9.09 8.14 -15.28
C GLY A 35 -7.82 8.85 -14.82
N GLN A 36 -7.73 10.16 -15.11
CA GLN A 36 -6.68 11.07 -14.65
C GLN A 36 -7.07 11.81 -13.35
N GLY A 37 -7.99 11.23 -12.57
CA GLY A 37 -8.57 11.90 -11.42
C GLY A 37 -8.00 11.45 -10.09
N ASP A 38 -7.96 12.37 -9.13
CA ASP A 38 -7.54 12.10 -7.76
C ASP A 38 -8.55 11.18 -7.04
N VAL A 39 -8.03 10.35 -6.14
CA VAL A 39 -8.81 9.53 -5.21
C VAL A 39 -8.68 10.14 -3.82
N HIS A 40 -9.79 10.52 -3.22
CA HIS A 40 -9.85 10.91 -1.81
C HIS A 40 -10.88 10.05 -1.08
N ILE A 41 -10.44 9.33 -0.05
CA ILE A 41 -11.30 8.62 0.89
C ILE A 41 -11.27 9.36 2.22
N HIS A 42 -12.35 10.07 2.52
CA HIS A 42 -12.48 10.84 3.76
C HIS A 42 -12.71 9.96 4.97
N SER A 43 -12.47 10.52 6.15
CA SER A 43 -12.69 9.86 7.43
C SER A 43 -14.12 9.31 7.54
N GLY A 44 -14.25 8.05 7.98
CA GLY A 44 -15.54 7.35 8.05
C GLY A 44 -16.04 6.78 6.73
N ALA A 45 -15.26 6.86 5.66
CA ALA A 45 -15.54 6.23 4.38
C ALA A 45 -14.60 5.04 4.12
N LEU A 46 -15.14 3.98 3.51
CA LEU A 46 -14.39 2.84 3.02
C LEU A 46 -14.68 2.63 1.53
N TRP A 47 -13.64 2.33 0.76
CA TRP A 47 -13.77 1.88 -0.63
C TRP A 47 -13.11 0.52 -0.81
N SER A 48 -13.88 -0.45 -1.28
CA SER A 48 -13.41 -1.80 -1.57
C SER A 48 -13.59 -2.13 -3.05
N ILE A 49 -12.52 -2.57 -3.71
CA ILE A 49 -12.55 -3.10 -5.08
C ILE A 49 -12.26 -4.60 -5.02
N ILE A 50 -13.20 -5.43 -5.46
CA ILE A 50 -13.12 -6.89 -5.39
C ILE A 50 -12.90 -7.48 -6.78
N ASN A 51 -12.05 -8.50 -6.89
CA ASN A 51 -11.65 -9.13 -8.16
C ASN A 51 -11.06 -8.11 -9.16
N ASN A 52 -10.23 -7.21 -8.64
CA ASN A 52 -9.60 -6.17 -9.43
C ASN A 52 -8.52 -6.75 -10.35
N ALA A 53 -8.81 -6.90 -11.65
CA ALA A 53 -7.82 -7.38 -12.62
C ALA A 53 -6.81 -6.29 -13.02
N ALA A 54 -7.25 -5.02 -13.02
CA ALA A 54 -6.45 -3.85 -13.34
C ALA A 54 -7.16 -2.60 -12.83
N SER A 55 -6.56 -1.90 -11.86
CA SER A 55 -6.95 -0.55 -11.48
C SER A 55 -5.70 0.30 -11.57
N ASP A 56 -5.73 1.24 -12.52
CA ASP A 56 -4.64 2.16 -12.77
C ASP A 56 -5.10 3.55 -12.29
N PHE A 57 -4.52 3.97 -11.18
CA PHE A 57 -4.71 5.28 -10.60
C PHE A 57 -3.77 6.25 -11.33
N HIS A 58 -4.33 7.24 -12.02
CA HIS A 58 -3.55 8.31 -12.66
C HIS A 58 -3.88 9.66 -12.03
N GLY A 59 -3.85 9.72 -10.71
CA GLY A 59 -4.08 10.91 -9.90
C GLY A 59 -3.55 10.69 -8.49
N ASN A 60 -3.60 11.72 -7.66
CA ASN A 60 -3.19 11.62 -6.27
C ASN A 60 -4.09 10.63 -5.53
N ILE A 61 -3.54 9.89 -4.57
CA ILE A 61 -4.32 9.01 -3.69
C ILE A 61 -4.16 9.54 -2.26
N GLN A 62 -5.29 9.92 -1.65
CA GLN A 62 -5.36 10.34 -0.27
C GLN A 62 -6.37 9.49 0.51
N VAL A 63 -5.90 8.86 1.59
CA VAL A 63 -6.74 8.13 2.54
C VAL A 63 -6.60 8.78 3.91
N ASP A 64 -7.68 9.36 4.41
CA ASP A 64 -7.69 10.07 5.69
C ASP A 64 -7.65 9.08 6.88
N SER A 65 -7.40 9.60 8.09
CA SER A 65 -7.51 8.80 9.32
C SER A 65 -8.94 8.25 9.50
N ASN A 66 -9.07 7.02 9.99
CA ASN A 66 -10.35 6.29 10.08
C ASN A 66 -11.05 6.08 8.72
N ALA A 67 -10.28 6.06 7.63
CA ALA A 67 -10.75 5.70 6.29
C ALA A 67 -10.01 4.46 5.79
N GLY A 68 -10.50 3.85 4.70
CA GLY A 68 -9.85 2.67 4.16
C GLY A 68 -10.02 2.43 2.66
N LEU A 69 -8.93 2.01 2.02
CA LEU A 69 -8.88 1.52 0.65
C LEU A 69 -8.53 0.02 0.66
N TYR A 70 -9.41 -0.81 0.14
CA TYR A 70 -9.21 -2.25 0.03
C TYR A 70 -9.28 -2.66 -1.42
N VAL A 71 -8.23 -3.28 -1.94
CA VAL A 71 -8.24 -3.82 -3.30
C VAL A 71 -7.87 -5.28 -3.22
N SER A 72 -8.70 -6.15 -3.77
CA SER A 72 -8.53 -7.59 -3.62
C SER A 72 -8.78 -8.35 -4.90
N SER A 73 -8.16 -9.52 -5.01
CA SER A 73 -8.57 -10.57 -5.92
C SER A 73 -8.87 -11.82 -5.11
N VAL A 74 -10.10 -12.30 -5.24
CA VAL A 74 -10.61 -13.50 -4.56
C VAL A 74 -10.88 -14.64 -5.53
N ASN A 75 -10.64 -14.43 -6.82
CA ASN A 75 -10.80 -15.41 -7.88
C ASN A 75 -9.41 -15.89 -8.36
N PRO A 76 -9.14 -17.21 -8.35
CA PRO A 76 -7.85 -17.77 -8.75
C PRO A 76 -7.51 -17.58 -10.24
N ASN A 77 -8.45 -17.10 -11.06
CA ASN A 77 -8.25 -16.78 -12.46
C ASN A 77 -7.99 -15.28 -12.72
N ILE A 78 -8.01 -14.45 -11.68
CA ILE A 78 -7.83 -12.99 -11.79
C ILE A 78 -6.56 -12.59 -11.03
N ALA A 79 -5.54 -12.13 -11.74
CA ALA A 79 -4.35 -11.54 -11.14
C ALA A 79 -4.70 -10.11 -10.68
N LEU A 80 -4.33 -9.76 -9.44
CA LEU A 80 -4.59 -8.41 -8.94
C LEU A 80 -3.58 -7.44 -9.55
N SER A 81 -4.03 -6.36 -10.19
CA SER A 81 -3.16 -5.24 -10.55
C SER A 81 -3.71 -3.92 -9.99
N ALA A 82 -2.98 -3.30 -9.07
CA ALA A 82 -3.32 -2.02 -8.46
C ALA A 82 -2.10 -1.12 -8.56
N THR A 83 -2.18 -0.10 -9.42
CA THR A 83 -1.01 0.66 -9.81
C THR A 83 -1.26 2.15 -9.81
N LEU A 84 -0.41 2.90 -9.11
CA LEU A 84 -0.25 4.34 -9.29
C LEU A 84 1.00 4.53 -10.15
N TYR A 85 0.83 5.04 -11.37
CA TYR A 85 1.91 5.23 -12.34
C TYR A 85 1.96 6.68 -12.81
N ASP A 86 2.77 7.51 -12.14
CA ASP A 86 3.46 8.65 -12.75
C ASP A 86 4.38 9.28 -11.70
N THR A 87 5.48 9.89 -12.12
CA THR A 87 6.41 10.60 -11.21
C THR A 87 5.86 11.92 -10.68
N ILE A 88 4.66 12.34 -11.08
CA ILE A 88 4.04 13.60 -10.67
C ILE A 88 3.01 13.45 -9.54
N TYR A 89 2.49 12.24 -9.30
CA TYR A 89 1.39 12.01 -8.37
C TYR A 89 1.86 11.65 -6.97
N GLU A 90 1.02 11.93 -5.99
CA GLU A 90 1.30 11.73 -4.59
C GLU A 90 0.45 10.60 -4.00
N PHE A 91 1.04 9.86 -3.06
CA PHE A 91 0.36 8.84 -2.28
C PHE A 91 0.45 9.20 -0.80
N VAL A 92 -0.70 9.47 -0.18
CA VAL A 92 -0.82 9.81 1.25
C VAL A 92 -1.77 8.85 1.93
N ASN A 93 -1.29 8.10 2.91
CA ASN A 93 -2.08 7.18 3.71
C ASN A 93 -2.01 7.52 5.20
N ASN A 94 -3.11 8.00 5.75
CA ASN A 94 -3.34 8.20 7.18
C ASN A 94 -4.29 7.16 7.80
N GLY A 95 -4.87 6.28 6.98
CA GLY A 95 -5.84 5.26 7.36
C GLY A 95 -5.32 3.84 7.12
N VAL A 96 -6.14 3.00 6.47
CA VAL A 96 -5.76 1.63 6.11
C VAL A 96 -5.81 1.44 4.60
N VAL A 97 -4.71 1.00 4.01
CA VAL A 97 -4.67 0.59 2.60
C VAL A 97 -4.24 -0.87 2.52
N SER A 98 -4.99 -1.69 1.81
CA SER A 98 -4.69 -3.13 1.70
C SER A 98 -4.87 -3.64 0.29
N PHE A 99 -3.77 -4.11 -0.31
CA PHE A 99 -3.74 -4.86 -1.54
C PHE A 99 -3.65 -6.36 -1.22
N ASN A 100 -4.69 -7.13 -1.56
CA ASN A 100 -4.79 -8.55 -1.19
C ASN A 100 -5.03 -9.47 -2.39
N ALA A 101 -3.99 -10.20 -2.78
CA ALA A 101 -3.99 -11.20 -3.83
C ALA A 101 -3.78 -12.64 -3.29
N ILE A 102 -4.04 -12.93 -2.01
CA ILE A 102 -3.81 -14.26 -1.43
C ILE A 102 -4.62 -15.36 -2.14
N LYS A 103 -5.85 -15.03 -2.59
CA LYS A 103 -6.76 -15.94 -3.29
C LYS A 103 -6.81 -15.68 -4.82
N GLY A 104 -6.04 -14.70 -5.30
CA GLY A 104 -6.00 -14.32 -6.71
C GLY A 104 -5.11 -15.23 -7.55
N ALA A 105 -5.14 -15.05 -8.86
CA ALA A 105 -4.20 -15.72 -9.75
C ALA A 105 -2.74 -15.28 -9.46
N PRO A 106 -1.75 -16.14 -9.75
CA PRO A 106 -0.34 -15.75 -9.77
C PRO A 106 -0.08 -14.55 -10.70
N GLY A 107 0.97 -13.76 -10.43
CA GLY A 107 1.35 -12.63 -11.29
C GLY A 107 0.66 -11.31 -10.96
N TYR A 108 0.27 -11.10 -9.71
CA TYR A 108 -0.24 -9.81 -9.23
C TYR A 108 0.80 -8.68 -9.41
N ALA A 109 0.35 -7.44 -9.46
CA ALA A 109 1.18 -6.24 -9.59
C ALA A 109 0.73 -5.19 -8.56
N PHE A 110 1.66 -4.79 -7.71
CA PHE A 110 1.42 -3.76 -6.70
C PHE A 110 2.48 -2.67 -6.85
N ASN A 111 2.11 -1.55 -7.47
CA ASN A 111 3.06 -0.49 -7.79
C ASN A 111 2.53 0.85 -7.31
N ILE A 112 3.29 1.51 -6.44
CA ILE A 112 3.12 2.92 -6.11
C ILE A 112 4.36 3.64 -6.66
N ILE A 113 4.21 4.26 -7.83
CA ILE A 113 5.25 5.08 -8.45
C ILE A 113 4.71 6.49 -8.54
N GLY A 114 5.39 7.40 -7.84
CA GLY A 114 4.89 8.73 -7.50
C GLY A 114 6.03 9.75 -7.34
N ASN A 115 5.65 11.01 -7.17
CA ASN A 115 6.51 12.08 -6.68
C ASN A 115 6.74 11.95 -5.16
N MET A 116 5.70 11.61 -4.41
CA MET A 116 5.73 11.54 -2.95
C MET A 116 4.98 10.31 -2.45
N PHE A 117 5.55 9.70 -1.41
CA PHE A 117 4.93 8.64 -0.63
C PHE A 117 4.98 9.03 0.85
N GLU A 118 3.82 9.21 1.45
CA GLU A 118 3.67 9.43 2.88
C GLU A 118 2.72 8.38 3.48
N ASN A 119 3.25 7.57 4.40
CA ASN A 119 2.47 6.57 5.12
C ASN A 119 2.54 6.80 6.62
N ASN A 120 1.43 7.27 7.19
CA ASN A 120 1.23 7.46 8.63
C ASN A 120 0.33 6.37 9.23
N GLY A 121 -0.47 5.68 8.38
CA GLY A 121 -1.34 4.57 8.76
C GLY A 121 -0.76 3.19 8.45
N ASP A 122 -1.65 2.23 8.16
CA ASP A 122 -1.27 0.85 7.84
C ASP A 122 -1.40 0.56 6.34
N LEU A 123 -0.33 0.06 5.72
CA LEU A 123 -0.30 -0.35 4.32
C LEU A 123 0.10 -1.82 4.20
N PHE A 124 -0.75 -2.62 3.57
CA PHE A 124 -0.59 -4.06 3.42
C PHE A 124 -0.46 -4.48 1.95
N TYR A 125 0.58 -5.25 1.66
CA TYR A 125 0.78 -6.01 0.43
C TYR A 125 0.69 -7.49 0.79
N SER A 126 -0.41 -8.13 0.43
CA SER A 126 -0.70 -9.52 0.79
C SER A 126 -0.83 -10.38 -0.45
N ALA A 127 -0.11 -11.49 -0.49
CA ALA A 127 -0.06 -12.35 -1.67
C ALA A 127 0.05 -13.84 -1.35
N SER A 128 -0.29 -14.68 -2.34
CA SER A 128 -0.16 -16.13 -2.22
C SER A 128 1.31 -16.57 -2.16
N GLY A 129 2.17 -15.97 -2.98
CA GLY A 129 3.54 -16.46 -3.21
C GLY A 129 3.61 -17.61 -4.23
N GLU A 130 2.54 -17.93 -4.94
CA GLU A 130 2.56 -18.95 -6.00
C GLU A 130 3.26 -18.44 -7.28
N GLY A 131 3.25 -17.12 -7.49
CA GLY A 131 3.99 -16.44 -8.54
C GLY A 131 5.14 -15.59 -8.00
N SER A 132 6.08 -15.24 -8.90
CA SER A 132 7.10 -14.23 -8.65
C SER A 132 6.56 -12.85 -9.01
N VAL A 133 6.63 -11.91 -8.07
CA VAL A 133 6.12 -10.54 -8.24
C VAL A 133 7.07 -9.54 -7.61
N VAL A 134 7.13 -8.36 -8.23
CA VAL A 134 7.77 -7.17 -7.68
C VAL A 134 6.71 -6.30 -7.01
N SER A 135 6.84 -6.05 -5.71
CA SER A 135 6.06 -5.03 -5.02
C SER A 135 6.89 -3.76 -4.94
N THR A 136 6.38 -2.66 -5.48
CA THR A 136 7.15 -1.43 -5.65
C THR A 136 6.51 -0.25 -4.94
N ILE A 137 7.31 0.48 -4.16
CA ILE A 137 7.04 1.86 -3.75
C ILE A 137 8.24 2.70 -4.18
N LYS A 138 8.14 3.39 -5.31
CA LYS A 138 9.24 4.15 -5.91
C LYS A 138 8.87 5.61 -6.02
N THR A 139 9.33 6.39 -5.04
CA THR A 139 9.17 7.84 -5.00
C THR A 139 10.48 8.53 -4.62
N PRO A 140 10.76 9.75 -5.12
CA PRO A 140 11.87 10.56 -4.67
C PRO A 140 11.67 11.13 -3.25
N ASP A 141 10.44 11.27 -2.79
CA ASP A 141 10.18 11.60 -1.39
C ASP A 141 9.42 10.47 -0.71
N PHE A 142 10.10 9.74 0.17
CA PHE A 142 9.55 8.59 0.89
C PHE A 142 9.56 8.84 2.39
N HIS A 143 8.38 8.86 2.98
CA HIS A 143 8.15 9.06 4.40
C HIS A 143 7.22 7.95 4.94
N ASN A 144 7.68 7.24 5.96
CA ASN A 144 6.86 6.27 6.69
C ASN A 144 6.99 6.50 8.19
N THR A 145 5.88 6.84 8.86
CA THR A 145 5.75 6.79 10.32
C THR A 145 4.79 5.69 10.79
N GLY A 146 4.00 5.13 9.88
CA GLY A 146 3.05 4.04 10.12
C GLY A 146 3.66 2.64 9.91
N SER A 147 2.83 1.69 9.47
CA SER A 147 3.22 0.29 9.26
C SER A 147 3.16 -0.11 7.78
N LEU A 148 4.23 -0.70 7.27
CA LEU A 148 4.29 -1.31 5.94
C LEU A 148 4.45 -2.83 6.09
N ASN A 149 3.54 -3.60 5.52
CA ASN A 149 3.53 -5.06 5.67
C ASN A 149 3.54 -5.74 4.31
N PHE A 150 4.64 -6.44 4.00
CA PHE A 150 4.81 -7.25 2.80
C PHE A 150 4.71 -8.73 3.17
N TYR A 151 3.53 -9.30 2.98
CA TYR A 151 3.19 -10.65 3.37
C TYR A 151 3.01 -11.57 2.16
N GLN A 152 3.64 -12.74 2.23
CA GLN A 152 3.35 -13.86 1.34
C GLN A 152 2.98 -15.11 2.15
N LYS A 153 1.97 -15.84 1.69
CA LYS A 153 1.57 -17.11 2.31
C LYS A 153 2.67 -18.16 2.19
N MET A 154 3.35 -18.24 1.05
CA MET A 154 4.53 -19.07 0.84
C MET A 154 5.69 -18.26 0.24
N LYS A 155 6.92 -18.74 0.45
CA LYS A 155 8.11 -18.08 -0.08
C LYS A 155 8.20 -18.26 -1.61
N SER A 156 8.51 -17.18 -2.32
CA SER A 156 8.75 -17.20 -3.76
C SER A 156 9.90 -16.27 -4.16
N ASP A 157 10.25 -16.22 -5.43
CA ASP A 157 11.30 -15.32 -5.95
C ASP A 157 10.88 -13.84 -6.00
N SER A 158 9.77 -13.51 -5.34
CA SER A 158 9.31 -12.13 -5.18
C SER A 158 10.29 -11.30 -4.36
N TYR A 159 10.30 -10.01 -4.67
CA TYR A 159 11.08 -9.03 -3.95
C TYR A 159 10.35 -7.70 -3.84
N VAL A 160 10.77 -6.90 -2.87
CA VAL A 160 10.23 -5.57 -2.61
C VAL A 160 11.24 -4.51 -3.01
N LEU A 161 10.80 -3.49 -3.73
CA LEU A 161 11.58 -2.31 -4.10
C LEU A 161 11.02 -1.08 -3.39
N LEU A 162 11.84 -0.41 -2.57
CA LEU A 162 11.44 0.80 -1.85
C LEU A 162 12.37 1.99 -2.15
N GLY A 163 11.77 3.16 -2.33
CA GLY A 163 12.44 4.43 -2.59
C GLY A 163 12.98 4.56 -4.01
N ALA A 164 13.47 5.76 -4.33
CA ALA A 164 14.17 6.08 -5.57
C ALA A 164 15.65 6.41 -5.32
N ASP A 165 16.50 6.03 -6.28
CA ASP A 165 17.96 6.15 -6.16
C ASP A 165 18.43 7.57 -5.81
N ALA A 166 19.27 7.68 -4.79
CA ALA A 166 19.83 8.94 -4.30
C ALA A 166 18.79 9.99 -3.85
N LYS A 167 17.62 9.53 -3.41
CA LYS A 167 16.53 10.40 -2.94
C LYS A 167 16.21 10.21 -1.45
N THR A 168 15.22 10.96 -0.95
CA THR A 168 14.86 10.95 0.47
C THR A 168 14.14 9.65 0.81
N PHE A 169 14.64 8.97 1.84
CA PHE A 169 13.98 7.83 2.44
C PHE A 169 14.02 7.99 3.97
N ILE A 170 12.87 8.29 4.56
CA ILE A 170 12.69 8.44 6.01
C ILE A 170 11.70 7.39 6.49
N ASN A 171 12.16 6.51 7.38
CA ASN A 171 11.31 5.54 8.05
C ASN A 171 11.44 5.68 9.57
N ASN A 172 10.42 6.27 10.19
CA ASN A 172 10.20 6.33 11.63
C ASN A 172 9.13 5.35 12.11
N GLY A 173 8.51 4.60 11.19
CA GLY A 173 7.54 3.55 11.44
C GLY A 173 8.11 2.14 11.33
N GLN A 174 7.24 1.16 11.06
CA GLN A 174 7.59 -0.25 10.91
C GLN A 174 7.53 -0.70 9.45
N ILE A 175 8.50 -1.53 9.05
CA ILE A 175 8.45 -2.27 7.79
C ILE A 175 8.66 -3.75 8.08
N CYS A 176 7.67 -4.56 7.75
CA CYS A 176 7.63 -5.99 7.99
C CYS A 176 7.58 -6.79 6.70
N PHE A 177 8.38 -7.84 6.64
CA PHE A 177 8.47 -8.77 5.51
C PHE A 177 8.21 -10.18 6.01
N THR A 178 7.29 -10.91 5.37
CA THR A 178 6.99 -12.31 5.69
C THR A 178 7.09 -13.15 4.43
N ASN A 179 7.90 -14.21 4.48
CA ASN A 179 8.21 -15.12 3.37
C ASN A 179 8.74 -14.43 2.09
N GLN A 180 9.40 -13.27 2.22
CA GLN A 180 10.05 -12.58 1.10
C GLN A 180 11.47 -13.11 0.86
N THR A 181 11.91 -13.18 -0.39
CA THR A 181 13.26 -13.68 -0.73
C THR A 181 14.31 -12.58 -0.81
N GLY A 182 13.95 -11.39 -1.28
CA GLY A 182 14.86 -10.26 -1.43
C GLY A 182 14.21 -8.91 -1.13
N ILE A 183 15.03 -7.95 -0.72
CA ILE A 183 14.63 -6.55 -0.50
C ILE A 183 15.67 -5.68 -1.19
N ASN A 184 15.24 -4.82 -2.09
CA ASN A 184 16.07 -3.79 -2.71
C ASN A 184 15.64 -2.42 -2.19
N LEU A 185 16.59 -1.70 -1.58
CA LEU A 185 16.40 -0.33 -1.14
C LEU A 185 17.19 0.57 -2.07
N SER A 186 16.49 1.45 -2.80
CA SER A 186 17.09 2.42 -3.72
C SER A 186 17.56 3.64 -2.93
N VAL A 187 18.59 3.48 -2.11
CA VAL A 187 19.22 4.58 -1.35
C VAL A 187 20.66 4.71 -1.84
N SER A 188 21.13 5.93 -2.11
CA SER A 188 22.54 6.14 -2.46
C SER A 188 23.43 5.73 -1.29
N TRP A 189 24.02 4.55 -1.40
CA TRP A 189 25.19 4.13 -0.64
C TRP A 189 26.28 3.82 -1.66
N GLU A 190 27.49 4.36 -1.47
CA GLU A 190 28.68 3.72 -2.01
C GLU A 190 28.73 2.25 -1.51
N PRO A 191 29.28 1.31 -2.28
CA PRO A 191 28.74 -0.04 -2.41
C PRO A 191 29.09 -0.92 -1.21
N VAL A 192 28.14 -1.16 -0.31
CA VAL A 192 28.14 -2.34 0.55
C VAL A 192 26.69 -2.82 0.75
N VAL A 193 26.14 -3.51 -0.24
CA VAL A 193 24.96 -4.37 -0.01
C VAL A 193 25.28 -5.74 -0.56
N SER A 194 25.78 -6.62 0.30
CA SER A 194 25.68 -8.05 0.07
C SER A 194 24.19 -8.45 0.19
N PRO A 195 23.68 -9.38 -0.63
CA PRO A 195 22.30 -9.82 -0.55
C PRO A 195 22.02 -10.42 0.83
N LEU A 196 21.12 -9.79 1.59
CA LEU A 196 20.61 -10.35 2.85
C LEU A 196 19.76 -11.58 2.52
N LYS A 197 20.35 -12.78 2.64
CA LYS A 197 19.60 -14.04 2.61
C LYS A 197 18.71 -14.12 3.86
N VAL A 198 17.41 -13.94 3.68
CA VAL A 198 16.41 -14.09 4.74
C VAL A 198 16.11 -15.58 4.97
N ASN A 199 16.56 -16.10 6.11
CA ASN A 199 16.43 -17.52 6.52
C ASN A 199 15.32 -17.76 7.58
N HIS A 200 14.50 -16.75 7.91
CA HIS A 200 13.40 -16.85 8.89
C HIS A 200 12.08 -16.32 8.32
N ARG A 201 10.95 -16.81 8.86
CA ARG A 201 9.59 -16.62 8.30
C ARG A 201 9.14 -15.16 8.23
N SER A 202 9.55 -14.30 9.18
CA SER A 202 9.20 -12.88 9.21
C SER A 202 10.33 -12.01 9.78
N ILE A 203 10.50 -10.80 9.25
CA ILE A 203 11.45 -9.77 9.73
C ILE A 203 10.72 -8.42 9.77
N CYS A 204 10.77 -7.72 10.91
CA CYS A 204 10.30 -6.33 11.04
C CYS A 204 11.46 -5.40 11.42
N LYS A 205 11.51 -4.21 10.82
CA LYS A 205 12.50 -3.17 11.11
C LYS A 205 11.81 -1.86 11.48
N THR A 206 12.27 -1.24 12.56
CA THR A 206 11.71 -0.01 13.15
C THR A 206 12.54 1.25 12.88
N GLN A 207 13.71 1.15 12.24
CA GLN A 207 14.56 2.32 11.99
C GLN A 207 15.51 2.12 10.80
N LEU A 208 15.42 3.02 9.81
CA LEU A 208 16.40 3.21 8.74
C LEU A 208 16.77 4.70 8.77
N CYS A 209 17.87 5.07 9.43
CA CYS A 209 18.26 6.48 9.58
C CYS A 209 19.12 6.99 8.41
N LYS A 210 18.84 8.25 8.04
CA LYS A 210 19.41 9.09 6.96
C LYS A 210 20.94 9.19 6.96
N SER A 211 21.51 9.33 5.76
CA SER A 211 22.88 9.82 5.54
C SER A 211 22.88 11.35 5.49
N GLN A 212 23.65 12.00 6.36
CA GLN A 212 24.17 13.35 6.11
C GLN A 212 25.68 13.32 6.27
N LYS A 213 26.35 14.00 5.33
CA LYS A 213 27.80 14.14 5.27
C LYS A 213 28.33 14.77 6.57
N THR A 214 29.48 14.27 6.99
CA THR A 214 30.42 14.80 8.00
C THR A 214 30.17 14.51 9.49
N LYS A 215 31.15 13.76 10.04
CA LYS A 215 31.60 13.61 11.43
C LYS A 215 30.70 12.83 12.41
N PHE A 216 31.23 11.65 12.78
CA PHE A 216 30.97 10.81 13.96
C PHE A 216 29.63 11.01 14.69
N PHE A 217 28.68 10.10 14.49
CA PHE A 217 27.68 9.79 15.51
C PHE A 217 27.46 8.28 15.62
N THR A 218 27.59 7.81 16.86
CA THR A 218 27.09 6.54 17.36
C THR A 218 25.59 6.48 17.12
N CYS A 219 25.12 5.50 16.35
CA CYS A 219 23.74 5.06 16.42
C CYS A 219 23.64 4.22 17.70
N PRO A 220 22.92 4.63 18.77
CA PRO A 220 22.62 3.69 19.83
C PRO A 220 21.79 2.59 19.18
N MET A 221 22.37 1.40 19.02
CA MET A 221 21.60 0.21 18.70
C MET A 221 20.55 0.07 19.79
N VAL A 222 19.31 0.47 19.51
CA VAL A 222 18.20 0.03 20.33
C VAL A 222 18.09 -1.46 20.06
N LYS A 223 18.47 -2.23 21.08
CA LYS A 223 18.41 -3.69 21.20
C LYS A 223 17.31 -4.25 20.30
N LEU A 224 17.68 -5.15 19.39
CA LEU A 224 16.76 -6.11 18.76
C LEU A 224 15.86 -6.69 19.86
N GLN A 225 14.62 -6.22 19.96
CA GLN A 225 13.60 -6.98 20.66
C GLN A 225 13.10 -8.01 19.66
N TYR A 226 13.68 -9.21 19.75
CA TYR A 226 13.09 -10.42 19.20
C TYR A 226 11.76 -10.63 19.92
N TRP A 227 10.67 -10.18 19.31
CA TRP A 227 9.36 -10.67 19.70
C TRP A 227 9.19 -12.03 19.04
N SER A 228 9.46 -13.08 19.81
CA SER A 228 8.77 -14.36 19.65
C SER A 228 7.29 -14.09 19.87
N LEU A 229 6.59 -13.65 18.83
CA LEU A 229 5.15 -13.67 18.83
C LEU A 229 4.74 -15.14 18.78
N ASP A 230 4.30 -15.64 19.95
CA ASP A 230 3.62 -16.93 20.08
C ASP A 230 2.58 -17.04 18.95
N GLN A 231 2.55 -18.20 18.28
CA GLN A 231 1.62 -18.49 17.20
C GLN A 231 0.16 -18.17 17.60
N SER A 232 -0.17 -18.24 18.90
CA SER A 232 -1.48 -17.87 19.45
C SER A 232 -1.85 -16.37 19.36
N THR A 233 -0.87 -15.48 19.26
CA THR A 233 -1.08 -14.02 19.19
C THR A 233 -1.06 -13.51 17.74
N ILE A 234 -0.34 -14.20 16.85
CA ILE A 234 -0.49 -14.04 15.38
C ILE A 234 -1.83 -14.63 14.90
N LEU A 235 -2.37 -15.60 15.63
CA LEU A 235 -3.72 -16.15 15.44
C LEU A 235 -4.88 -15.22 15.88
N LYS A 236 -4.61 -14.00 16.37
CA LYS A 236 -5.64 -12.95 16.53
C LYS A 236 -5.75 -11.97 15.36
N LEU A 237 -4.97 -12.16 14.29
CA LEU A 237 -5.17 -11.48 13.00
C LEU A 237 -5.46 -12.45 11.84
N SER A 238 -5.75 -13.72 12.15
CA SER A 238 -6.39 -14.64 11.21
C SER A 238 -7.45 -15.48 11.91
N THR A 239 -8.67 -14.96 12.06
CA THR A 239 -9.93 -15.73 12.03
C THR A 239 -11.12 -14.79 12.21
N SER A 240 -11.38 -14.03 11.16
CA SER A 240 -12.75 -13.81 10.72
C SER A 240 -12.75 -13.84 9.18
N GLU A 241 -12.52 -15.05 8.67
CA GLU A 241 -12.75 -15.65 7.33
C GLU A 241 -12.68 -14.87 6.01
N ILE A 242 -12.81 -13.56 5.89
CA ILE A 242 -13.69 -12.89 4.90
C ILE A 242 -14.81 -12.17 5.65
N LEU A 243 -15.05 -12.39 6.93
CA LEU A 243 -16.27 -12.05 7.68
C LEU A 243 -16.70 -10.57 7.73
N GLU A 244 -16.14 -9.67 6.91
CA GLU A 244 -16.78 -8.41 6.52
C GLU A 244 -16.79 -8.05 5.02
N SER A 245 -16.30 -8.90 4.12
CA SER A 245 -16.83 -8.87 2.74
C SER A 245 -18.29 -9.40 2.70
N THR A 246 -18.79 -10.02 3.78
CA THR A 246 -20.13 -10.67 3.84
C THR A 246 -21.01 -10.32 5.06
N ARG A 247 -20.54 -9.59 6.10
CA ARG A 247 -21.41 -9.18 7.23
C ARG A 247 -22.25 -7.93 7.00
N MET A 248 -22.01 -7.15 5.95
CA MET A 248 -22.85 -6.02 5.55
C MET A 248 -23.82 -6.33 4.39
N VAL A 249 -24.30 -7.57 4.29
CA VAL A 249 -25.44 -7.92 3.41
C VAL A 249 -26.62 -8.55 4.18
N LEU A 250 -26.50 -8.87 5.48
CA LEU A 250 -27.54 -9.65 6.18
C LEU A 250 -27.97 -9.19 7.58
N GLN A 251 -27.66 -7.97 8.01
CA GLN A 251 -28.17 -7.43 9.29
C GLN A 251 -28.88 -6.08 9.16
N THR A 252 -29.71 -5.91 8.12
CA THR A 252 -30.78 -4.88 8.04
C THR A 252 -32.11 -5.44 7.50
N ARG A 253 -32.31 -6.76 7.58
CA ARG A 253 -33.66 -7.34 7.72
C ARG A 253 -33.71 -8.03 9.07
N LEU A 254 -34.77 -7.77 9.83
CA LEU A 254 -34.98 -8.09 11.25
C LEU A 254 -34.50 -6.97 12.19
N ASP A 255 -35.12 -5.80 12.07
CA ASP A 255 -36.22 -5.38 12.98
C ASP A 255 -37.33 -4.71 12.16
#